data_AF-W5TN29-F1
#
_entry.id   AF-W5TN29-F1
#
_cell.length_a   1.000
_cell.length_b   1.000
_cell.length_c   1.000
_cell.angle_alpha   90.00
_cell.angle_beta   90.00
_cell.angle_gamma   90.00
#
_symmetry.space_group_name_H-M   'P 1'
#
loop_
_entity.id
_entity.type
_entity.pdbx_description
1 polymer ?
#
loop_
_entity_poly.entity_id
_entity_poly.type
_entity_poly.pdbx_seq_one_letter_code
_entity_poly.pdbx_strand_id
1 'polypeptide(L)'
;MDVAESPEHQFLKEAFLQTLSTFSSLRLFGLTEMHRRTFDFGCNIERDWTMPLAGQVGWGSRDGLDKDIRTLFAEEGVAIRTLVIKDDMAHQLRLAEIVKALEQRGYELFSLKVFPIAADFDADREDHRTAVQQKLRDRIVEDLLFNVVFGGIGSGLPLVRLTPDL
;
A
#
# COMPACT_ATOMS: atom_id res chain seq x y z
N MET A 1 1.78 21.76 13.15
CA MET A 1 0.63 21.29 13.95
C MET A 1 0.51 19.83 13.56
N ASP A 2 1.04 18.91 14.37
CA ASP A 2 0.93 17.49 14.10
C ASP A 2 -0.54 17.12 14.23
N VAL A 3 -1.15 16.70 13.12
CA VAL A 3 -2.48 16.08 13.15
C VAL A 3 -2.26 14.74 13.84
N ALA A 4 -2.91 14.54 14.98
CA ALA A 4 -2.87 13.25 15.67
C ALA A 4 -3.35 12.17 14.69
N GLU A 5 -2.47 11.21 14.41
CA GLU A 5 -2.72 10.06 13.55
C GLU A 5 -3.85 9.22 14.17
N SER A 6 -4.81 8.77 13.35
CA SER A 6 -5.95 8.01 13.89
C SER A 6 -5.52 6.59 14.32
N PRO A 7 -6.22 5.96 15.28
CA PRO A 7 -5.93 4.58 15.68
C PRO A 7 -5.93 3.59 14.50
N GLU A 8 -6.81 3.79 13.52
CA GLU A 8 -6.87 2.97 12.32
C GLU A 8 -5.66 3.17 11.41
N HIS A 9 -5.22 4.42 11.21
CA HIS A 9 -4.04 4.71 10.40
C HIS A 9 -2.81 4.02 11.01
N GLN A 10 -2.61 4.19 12.33
CA GLN A 10 -1.52 3.56 13.06
C GLN A 10 -1.60 2.02 12.96
N PHE A 11 -2.78 1.44 13.19
CA PHE A 11 -2.97 -0.01 13.10
C PHE A 11 -2.64 -0.55 11.71
N LEU A 12 -3.12 0.09 10.64
CA LEU A 12 -2.90 -0.36 9.26
C LEU A 12 -1.41 -0.33 8.91
N LYS A 13 -0.71 0.74 9.30
CA LYS A 13 0.74 0.86 9.15
C LYS A 13 1.47 -0.27 9.87
N GLU A 14 1.17 -0.49 11.15
CA GLU A 14 1.81 -1.53 11.97
C GLU A 14 1.52 -2.95 11.44
N ALA A 15 0.27 -3.24 11.06
CA ALA A 15 -0.13 -4.54 10.51
C ALA A 15 0.59 -4.87 9.20
N PHE A 16 0.80 -3.86 8.34
CA PHE A 16 1.53 -4.02 7.09
C PHE A 16 3.01 -4.33 7.37
N LEU A 17 3.66 -3.54 8.22
CA LEU A 17 5.06 -3.73 8.61
C LEU A 17 5.29 -5.09 9.29
N GLN A 18 4.40 -5.50 10.19
CA GLN A 18 4.48 -6.80 10.86
C GLN A 18 4.33 -7.96 9.87
N THR A 19 3.41 -7.84 8.91
CA THR A 19 3.23 -8.83 7.85
C THR A 19 4.53 -8.99 7.07
N LEU A 20 5.06 -7.89 6.54
CA LEU A 20 6.32 -7.92 5.80
C LEU A 20 7.44 -8.54 6.66
N SER A 21 7.58 -8.10 7.92
CA SER A 21 8.61 -8.57 8.87
C SER A 21 8.60 -10.08 9.03
N THR A 22 7.41 -10.67 9.14
CA THR A 22 7.22 -12.12 9.22
C THR A 22 7.85 -12.84 8.02
N PHE A 23 7.76 -12.27 6.82
CA PHE A 23 8.29 -12.86 5.58
C PHE A 23 9.75 -12.50 5.28
N SER A 24 10.28 -11.41 5.84
CA SER A 24 11.71 -11.04 5.75
C SER A 24 12.65 -12.02 6.45
N SER A 25 12.14 -12.76 7.43
CA SER A 25 12.89 -13.83 8.13
C SER A 25 13.45 -14.93 7.21
N LEU A 26 13.02 -14.95 5.94
CA LEU A 26 13.59 -15.75 4.84
C LEU A 26 14.94 -15.23 4.30
N ARG A 27 15.56 -14.22 4.93
CA ARG A 27 16.91 -13.65 4.62
C ARG A 27 17.11 -13.06 3.21
N LEU A 28 16.02 -12.78 2.48
CA LEU A 28 16.07 -12.11 1.17
C LEU A 28 15.74 -10.60 1.25
N PHE A 29 15.11 -10.15 2.32
CA PHE A 29 14.66 -8.75 2.49
C PHE A 29 14.98 -8.29 3.90
N GLY A 30 15.50 -7.07 4.07
CA GLY A 30 15.72 -6.47 5.37
C GLY A 30 14.72 -5.34 5.57
N LEU A 31 13.80 -5.52 6.51
CA LEU A 31 12.69 -4.59 6.66
C LEU A 31 12.99 -3.59 7.76
N THR A 32 13.14 -2.34 7.36
CA THR A 32 13.27 -1.22 8.27
C THR A 32 12.10 -0.28 7.99
N GLU A 33 11.37 0.10 9.04
CA GLU A 33 10.47 1.25 9.00
C GLU A 33 11.25 2.44 8.44
N MET A 34 10.86 2.94 7.27
CA MET A 34 11.77 3.80 6.54
C MET A 34 11.92 5.16 7.25
N HIS A 35 13.17 5.55 7.48
CA HIS A 35 13.57 6.71 8.28
C HIS A 35 13.29 8.09 7.64
N ARG A 36 12.49 8.15 6.56
CA ARG A 36 12.09 9.40 5.93
C ARG A 36 10.58 9.54 6.12
N ARG A 37 10.17 10.65 6.75
CA ARG A 37 8.79 11.13 6.95
C ARG A 37 7.94 11.30 5.66
N THR A 38 8.37 10.71 4.56
CA THR A 38 7.75 10.81 3.23
C THR A 38 6.70 9.74 3.03
N PHE A 39 6.93 8.53 3.55
CA PHE A 39 6.04 7.37 3.40
C PHE A 39 5.62 6.84 4.76
N ASP A 40 4.39 6.33 4.86
CA ASP A 40 3.91 5.67 6.07
C ASP A 40 4.65 4.35 6.32
N PHE A 41 4.98 3.60 5.27
CA PHE A 41 5.74 2.35 5.38
C PHE A 41 6.56 2.06 4.10
N GLY A 42 7.54 1.17 4.21
CA GLY A 42 8.39 0.79 3.08
C GLY A 42 9.30 -0.37 3.41
N CYS A 43 9.99 -0.88 2.38
CA CYS A 43 10.96 -1.97 2.50
C CYS A 43 12.25 -1.55 1.82
N ASN A 44 13.39 -1.90 2.42
CA ASN A 44 14.68 -1.81 1.77
C ASN A 44 15.25 -3.22 1.51
N ILE A 45 16.16 -3.35 0.56
CA ILE A 45 16.98 -4.54 0.42
C ILE A 45 18.27 -4.31 1.20
N GLU A 46 18.52 -5.09 2.25
CA GLU A 46 19.70 -4.94 3.12
C GLU A 46 21.04 -4.94 2.37
N ARG A 47 21.12 -5.70 1.27
CA ARG A 47 22.33 -5.86 0.47
C ARG A 47 22.80 -4.55 -0.17
N ASP A 48 21.87 -3.76 -0.71
CA ASP A 48 22.17 -2.60 -1.57
C ASP A 48 21.37 -1.34 -1.21
N TRP A 49 20.57 -1.40 -0.15
CA TRP A 49 19.71 -0.32 0.35
C TRP A 49 18.71 0.22 -0.67
N THR A 50 18.44 -0.53 -1.75
CA THR A 50 17.38 -0.16 -2.69
C THR A 50 16.02 -0.23 -1.99
N MET A 51 15.11 0.67 -2.36
CA MET A 51 13.73 0.71 -1.87
C MET A 51 12.79 0.09 -2.91
N PRO A 52 12.59 -1.25 -2.90
CA PRO A 52 11.67 -1.88 -3.84
C PRO A 52 10.20 -1.53 -3.54
N LEU A 53 9.88 -1.17 -2.29
CA LEU A 53 8.50 -0.93 -1.85
C LEU A 53 8.39 0.35 -1.03
N ALA A 54 7.44 1.20 -1.40
CA ALA A 54 7.02 2.36 -0.61
C ALA A 54 5.49 2.40 -0.53
N GLY A 55 4.94 2.84 0.59
CA GLY A 55 3.51 2.83 0.82
C GLY A 55 2.95 3.98 1.65
N GLN A 56 1.67 4.25 1.42
CA GLN A 56 0.87 5.24 2.15
C GLN A 56 -0.43 4.62 2.64
N VAL A 57 -0.94 5.14 3.76
CA VAL A 57 -2.24 4.83 4.36
C VAL A 57 -3.17 6.02 4.14
N GLY A 58 -3.93 5.99 3.05
CA GLY A 58 -4.96 6.96 2.72
C GLY A 58 -6.27 6.70 3.48
N TRP A 59 -6.21 6.57 4.81
CA TRP A 59 -7.38 6.31 5.66
C TRP A 59 -8.11 7.58 6.11
N GLY A 60 -7.35 8.69 6.20
CA GLY A 60 -7.82 9.98 6.69
C GLY A 60 -8.69 10.76 5.70
N SER A 61 -8.34 12.03 5.44
CA SER A 61 -9.15 12.88 4.58
C SER A 61 -8.94 12.56 3.09
N ARG A 62 -10.01 12.74 2.30
CA ARG A 62 -9.97 12.59 0.83
C ARG A 62 -8.94 13.48 0.15
N ASP A 63 -8.69 14.66 0.73
CA ASP A 63 -7.70 15.62 0.21
C ASP A 63 -6.26 15.14 0.45
N GLY A 64 -6.04 14.31 1.48
CA GLY A 64 -4.77 13.63 1.71
C GLY A 64 -4.40 12.67 0.58
N LEU A 65 -5.40 11.99 0.01
CA LEU A 65 -5.18 10.93 -0.99
C LEU A 65 -4.41 11.40 -2.24
N ASP A 66 -4.67 12.61 -2.74
CA ASP A 66 -3.95 13.16 -3.90
C ASP A 66 -2.49 13.45 -3.56
N LYS A 67 -2.23 14.01 -2.38
CA LYS A 67 -0.88 14.25 -1.88
C LYS A 67 -0.14 12.92 -1.74
N ASP A 68 -0.74 11.93 -1.10
CA ASP A 68 -0.10 10.66 -0.78
C ASP A 68 0.27 9.88 -2.05
N ILE A 69 -0.65 9.82 -3.01
CA ILE A 69 -0.39 9.18 -4.31
C ILE A 69 0.69 9.94 -5.08
N ARG A 70 0.63 11.28 -5.15
CA ARG A 70 1.70 12.06 -5.82
C ARG A 70 3.05 11.85 -5.17
N THR A 71 3.11 11.73 -3.85
CA THR A 71 4.33 11.41 -3.11
C THR A 71 4.88 10.04 -3.51
N LEU A 72 4.03 9.02 -3.67
CA LEU A 72 4.45 7.69 -4.17
C LEU A 72 5.04 7.76 -5.58
N PHE A 73 4.45 8.56 -6.48
CA PHE A 73 4.89 8.66 -7.87
C PHE A 73 6.04 9.66 -8.09
N ALA A 74 6.31 10.55 -7.15
CA ALA A 74 7.46 11.46 -7.19
C ALA A 74 8.79 10.74 -6.86
N GLU A 75 8.73 9.61 -6.18
CA GLU A 75 9.92 8.83 -5.83
C GLU A 75 10.31 7.88 -6.96
N GLU A 76 11.51 8.08 -7.46
CA GLU A 76 12.12 7.25 -8.49
C GLU A 76 12.69 5.95 -7.90
N GLY A 77 12.83 4.91 -8.71
CA GLY A 77 13.45 3.64 -8.28
C GLY A 77 12.57 2.74 -7.41
N VAL A 78 11.39 3.19 -6.98
CA VAL A 78 10.38 2.34 -6.32
C VAL A 78 9.70 1.46 -7.35
N ALA A 79 9.91 0.14 -7.22
CA ALA A 79 9.30 -0.85 -8.11
C ALA A 79 7.82 -1.08 -7.77
N ILE A 80 7.48 -1.03 -6.48
CA ILE A 80 6.14 -1.30 -5.97
C ILE A 80 5.66 -0.17 -5.07
N ARG A 81 4.59 0.50 -5.49
CA ARG A 81 3.91 1.57 -4.77
C ARG A 81 2.64 0.99 -4.17
N THR A 82 2.51 1.04 -2.86
CA THR A 82 1.35 0.46 -2.17
C THR A 82 0.48 1.54 -1.54
N LEU A 83 -0.83 1.41 -1.66
CA LEU A 83 -1.77 2.36 -1.10
C LEU A 83 -2.86 1.61 -0.33
N VAL A 84 -2.89 1.76 0.98
CA VAL A 84 -4.01 1.27 1.81
C VAL A 84 -5.05 2.35 1.85
N ILE A 85 -6.30 2.06 1.45
CA ILE A 85 -7.36 3.06 1.38
C ILE A 85 -8.60 2.62 2.15
N LYS A 86 -9.36 3.61 2.60
CA LYS A 86 -10.73 3.41 3.03
C LYS A 86 -11.62 3.02 1.84
N ASP A 87 -12.37 1.94 1.98
CA ASP A 87 -13.25 1.40 0.96
C ASP A 87 -14.66 2.00 1.09
N ASP A 88 -14.76 3.26 0.71
CA ASP A 88 -16.04 3.94 0.50
C ASP A 88 -16.10 4.57 -0.88
N MET A 89 -17.31 4.90 -1.32
CA MET A 89 -17.54 5.50 -2.64
C MET A 89 -16.74 6.80 -2.84
N ALA A 90 -16.52 7.56 -1.77
CA ALA A 90 -15.88 8.86 -1.84
C ALA A 90 -14.37 8.72 -2.12
N HIS A 91 -13.70 7.75 -1.49
CA HIS A 91 -12.30 7.40 -1.73
C HIS A 91 -12.11 6.70 -3.08
N GLN A 92 -13.03 5.81 -3.46
CA GLN A 92 -12.97 5.11 -4.76
C GLN A 92 -13.08 6.08 -5.94
N LEU A 93 -14.06 7.00 -5.90
CA LEU A 93 -14.19 8.03 -6.94
C LEU A 93 -12.95 8.93 -7.01
N ARG A 94 -12.41 9.31 -5.85
CA ARG A 94 -11.23 10.18 -5.80
C ARG A 94 -9.98 9.47 -6.34
N LEU A 95 -9.79 8.20 -5.99
CA LEU A 95 -8.72 7.38 -6.55
C LEU A 95 -8.82 7.29 -8.07
N ALA A 96 -10.02 7.04 -8.61
CA ALA A 96 -10.23 6.95 -10.06
C ALA A 96 -9.88 8.25 -10.80
N GLU A 97 -10.22 9.41 -10.22
CA GLU A 97 -9.82 10.72 -10.76
C GLU A 97 -8.30 10.90 -10.80
N ILE A 98 -7.61 10.54 -9.71
CA ILE A 98 -6.16 10.70 -9.59
C ILE A 98 -5.45 9.74 -10.54
N VAL A 99 -5.88 8.48 -10.59
CA VAL A 99 -5.36 7.46 -11.53
C VAL A 99 -5.47 7.95 -12.96
N LYS A 100 -6.65 8.43 -13.37
CA LYS A 100 -6.84 8.99 -14.72
C LYS A 100 -5.92 10.17 -15.01
N ALA A 101 -5.70 11.05 -14.03
CA ALA A 101 -4.80 12.19 -14.18
C ALA A 101 -3.31 11.77 -14.29
N LEU A 102 -2.91 10.70 -13.61
CA LEU A 102 -1.56 10.13 -13.71
C LEU A 102 -1.33 9.43 -15.06
N GLU A 103 -2.31 8.67 -15.55
CA GLU A 103 -2.26 8.06 -16.89
C GLU A 103 -2.07 9.12 -17.98
N GLN A 104 -2.81 10.24 -17.88
CA GLN A 104 -2.68 11.37 -18.80
C GLN A 104 -1.30 12.04 -18.77
N ARG A 105 -0.56 11.88 -17.67
CA ARG A 105 0.81 12.38 -17.51
C ARG A 105 1.88 11.36 -17.91
N GLY A 106 1.48 10.15 -18.33
CA GLY A 106 2.38 9.09 -18.78
C GLY A 106 2.99 8.23 -17.66
N TYR A 107 2.43 8.26 -16.44
CA TYR A 107 2.90 7.38 -15.37
C TYR A 107 2.47 5.94 -15.59
N GLU A 108 3.37 5.00 -15.32
CA GLU A 108 3.11 3.57 -15.37
C GLU A 108 2.45 3.08 -14.08
N LEU A 109 1.14 2.80 -14.15
CA LEU A 109 0.34 2.45 -12.97
C LEU A 109 0.42 0.97 -12.56
N PHE A 110 1.08 0.10 -13.32
CA PHE A 110 1.23 -1.31 -12.94
C PHE A 110 2.01 -1.49 -11.62
N SER A 111 2.80 -0.48 -11.26
CA SER A 111 3.54 -0.44 -10.00
C SER A 111 2.65 -0.11 -8.79
N LEU A 112 1.44 0.43 -8.99
CA LEU A 112 0.52 0.78 -7.91
C LEU A 112 -0.35 -0.41 -7.48
N LYS A 113 -0.26 -0.80 -6.21
CA LYS A 113 -1.07 -1.83 -5.56
C LYS A 113 -1.97 -1.21 -4.50
N VAL A 114 -3.28 -1.36 -4.66
CA VAL A 114 -4.28 -0.73 -3.79
C VAL A 114 -4.92 -1.76 -2.87
N PHE A 115 -4.94 -1.48 -1.57
CA PHE A 115 -5.50 -2.33 -0.53
C PHE A 115 -6.72 -1.64 0.10
N PRO A 116 -7.94 -1.86 -0.43
CA PRO A 116 -9.16 -1.34 0.17
C PRO A 116 -9.50 -2.07 1.48
N ILE A 117 -9.72 -1.29 2.52
CA ILE A 117 -10.15 -1.71 3.86
C ILE A 117 -11.57 -1.17 4.11
N ALA A 118 -12.46 -2.04 4.59
CA ALA A 118 -13.87 -1.73 4.76
C ALA A 118 -14.07 -0.45 5.59
N ALA A 119 -14.94 0.45 5.13
CA ALA A 119 -15.09 1.79 5.70
C ALA A 119 -15.55 1.85 7.16
N ASP A 120 -16.09 0.74 7.67
CA ASP A 120 -16.55 0.50 9.04
C ASP A 120 -15.49 -0.22 9.91
N PHE A 121 -14.27 -0.41 9.40
CA PHE A 121 -13.15 -0.86 10.21
C PHE A 121 -12.94 0.06 11.41
N ASP A 122 -12.69 -0.57 12.56
CA ASP A 122 -12.56 0.07 13.86
C ASP A 122 -11.37 -0.58 14.55
N ALA A 123 -10.32 0.20 14.79
CA ALA A 123 -9.09 -0.29 15.38
C ALA A 123 -9.18 -0.56 16.88
N ASP A 124 -10.24 -0.09 17.55
CA ASP A 124 -10.50 -0.41 18.96
C ASP A 124 -11.17 -1.78 19.13
N ARG A 125 -11.60 -2.40 18.02
CA ARG A 125 -12.28 -3.70 17.98
C ARG A 125 -11.34 -4.84 17.57
N GLU A 126 -11.10 -5.78 18.48
CA GLU A 126 -10.14 -6.87 18.25
C GLU A 126 -10.53 -7.83 17.12
N ASP A 127 -11.83 -8.06 16.93
CA ASP A 127 -12.37 -8.85 15.82
C ASP A 127 -12.12 -8.16 14.47
N HIS A 128 -12.30 -6.84 14.40
CA HIS A 128 -11.98 -6.03 13.24
C HIS A 128 -10.47 -6.06 12.93
N ARG A 129 -9.63 -5.87 13.94
CA ARG A 129 -8.16 -5.93 13.82
C ARG A 129 -7.70 -7.27 13.25
N THR A 130 -8.19 -8.38 13.82
CA THR A 130 -7.82 -9.73 13.38
C THR A 130 -8.22 -9.97 11.92
N ALA A 131 -9.44 -9.58 11.54
CA ALA A 131 -9.94 -9.74 10.17
C ALA A 131 -9.13 -8.91 9.16
N VAL A 132 -8.84 -7.65 9.48
CA VAL A 132 -8.05 -6.77 8.61
C VAL A 132 -6.60 -7.24 8.52
N GLN A 133 -6.00 -7.66 9.63
CA GLN A 133 -4.63 -8.19 9.64
C GLN A 133 -4.52 -9.44 8.76
N GLN A 134 -5.46 -10.37 8.86
CA GLN A 134 -5.48 -11.57 8.03
C GLN A 134 -5.68 -11.21 6.55
N LYS A 135 -6.62 -10.31 6.23
CA LYS A 135 -6.85 -9.84 4.85
C LYS A 135 -5.62 -9.16 4.25
N LEU A 136 -4.96 -8.28 5.00
CA LEU A 136 -3.73 -7.63 4.57
C LEU A 136 -2.64 -8.66 4.35
N ARG A 137 -2.46 -9.59 5.28
CA ARG A 137 -1.49 -10.68 5.16
C ARG A 137 -1.68 -11.46 3.88
N ASP A 138 -2.89 -11.95 3.63
CA ASP A 138 -3.18 -12.80 2.47
C ASP A 138 -2.90 -12.06 1.16
N ARG A 139 -3.35 -10.79 1.06
CA ARG A 139 -3.08 -9.97 -0.13
C ARG A 139 -1.61 -9.59 -0.29
N ILE A 140 -0.89 -9.27 0.78
CA ILE A 140 0.54 -8.95 0.70
C ILE A 140 1.32 -10.19 0.23
N VAL A 141 0.95 -11.37 0.71
CA VAL A 141 1.56 -12.63 0.27
C VAL A 141 1.28 -12.85 -1.21
N GLU A 142 0.01 -12.83 -1.61
CA GLU A 142 -0.44 -13.11 -2.99
C GLU A 142 0.06 -12.07 -4.00
N ASP A 143 0.01 -10.77 -3.66
CA ASP A 143 0.25 -9.70 -4.63
C ASP A 143 1.67 -9.11 -4.56
N LEU A 144 2.29 -9.05 -3.39
CA LEU A 144 3.59 -8.40 -3.23
C LEU A 144 4.72 -9.40 -3.22
N LEU A 145 4.62 -10.44 -2.39
CA LEU A 145 5.70 -11.41 -2.28
C LEU A 145 5.81 -12.27 -3.54
N PHE A 146 4.70 -12.63 -4.21
CA PHE A 146 4.80 -13.30 -5.51
C PHE A 146 5.42 -12.41 -6.59
N ASN A 147 5.10 -11.11 -6.66
CA ASN A 147 5.69 -10.24 -7.68
C ASN A 147 7.17 -9.92 -7.41
N VAL A 148 7.60 -9.88 -6.15
CA VAL A 148 9.01 -9.65 -5.79
C VAL A 148 9.84 -10.94 -5.91
N VAL A 149 9.30 -12.10 -5.52
CA VAL A 149 9.99 -13.41 -5.61
C VAL A 149 9.97 -13.96 -7.05
N PHE A 150 8.88 -13.74 -7.79
CA PHE A 150 8.70 -14.19 -9.18
C PHE A 150 8.75 -13.05 -10.20
N GLY A 151 9.31 -11.89 -9.86
CA GLY A 151 9.61 -10.80 -10.80
C GLY A 151 10.56 -11.16 -11.95
N GLY A 152 10.93 -12.44 -12.09
CA GLY A 152 11.56 -13.03 -13.28
C GLY A 152 10.62 -13.90 -14.15
N ILE A 153 9.36 -14.11 -13.80
CA ILE A 153 8.43 -14.96 -14.55
C ILE A 153 7.15 -14.18 -14.85
N GLY A 154 7.16 -13.48 -15.99
CA GLY A 154 5.94 -13.15 -16.72
C GLY A 154 5.53 -11.68 -16.67
N SER A 155 6.09 -10.92 -17.61
CA SER A 155 5.33 -9.94 -18.38
C SER A 155 3.83 -10.30 -18.48
N GLY A 156 2.95 -9.47 -17.90
CA GLY A 156 1.54 -9.41 -18.30
C GLY A 156 0.53 -10.15 -17.43
N LEU A 157 0.35 -9.73 -16.17
CA LEU A 157 -0.97 -9.85 -15.54
C LEU A 157 -1.58 -8.46 -15.33
N PRO A 158 -2.76 -8.19 -15.93
CA PRO A 158 -3.41 -6.89 -15.83
C PRO A 158 -3.91 -6.65 -14.41
N LEU A 159 -4.07 -5.36 -14.08
CA LEU A 159 -4.86 -4.87 -12.96
C LEU A 159 -6.15 -5.69 -12.83
N VAL A 160 -6.41 -6.19 -11.63
CA VAL A 160 -7.73 -6.68 -11.21
C VAL A 160 -8.75 -5.64 -11.68
N ARG A 161 -9.60 -6.04 -12.65
CA ARG A 161 -10.73 -5.22 -13.07
C ARG A 161 -11.58 -4.99 -11.82
N LEU A 162 -11.79 -3.74 -11.46
CA LEU A 162 -12.93 -3.35 -10.64
C LEU A 162 -14.18 -3.68 -11.48
N THR A 163 -14.65 -4.92 -11.40
CA THR A 163 -16.02 -5.23 -11.81
C THR A 163 -16.95 -4.69 -10.73
N PRO A 164 -17.96 -3.88 -11.09
CA PRO A 164 -19.11 -3.70 -10.24
C PRO A 164 -19.95 -4.97 -10.40
N ASP A 165 -19.91 -5.86 -9.41
CA ASP A 165 -20.94 -6.88 -9.31
C ASP A 165 -22.23 -6.22 -8.78
N LEU A 166 -23.32 -6.53 -9.49
CA LEU A 166 -24.69 -6.03 -9.37
C LEU A 166 -25.27 -6.10 -7.96
#